data_AF-A0A935XW70-F1
#
_entry.id   AF-A0A935XW70-F1
#
_cell.length_a   1.000
_cell.length_b   1.000
_cell.length_c   1.000
_cell.angle_alpha   90.00
_cell.angle_beta   90.00
_cell.angle_gamma   90.00
#
_symmetry.space_group_name_H-M   'P 1'
#
loop_
_entity.id
_entity.type
_entity.pdbx_description
1 polymer ?
#
loop_
_entity_poly.entity_id
_entity_poly.type
_entity_poly.pdbx_seq_one_letter_code
_entity_poly.pdbx_strand_id
1 'polypeptide(L)'
;MTTSRLPIDPSTHLPSIQTAGELSSFLQSAVADEEAMLVGDGLSTLAAQIESIATGAKANLGRDEMASSLMDLLTLLRAHRALVIGLSPAWRGLYEYATYLNALNNFRVMIGQWLLEGEPDGGFSASFADFDLVAWRTLGEGMLLIDMYDQWREQERKGEVRNESALGELDDSRARKVRHWWDRLRG
;
A
#
# COMPACT_ATOMS: atom_id res chain seq x y z
N MET A 1 2.48 -15.12 -34.12
CA MET A 1 1.33 -15.39 -33.22
C MET A 1 1.66 -16.63 -32.43
N THR A 2 2.28 -16.45 -31.26
CA THR A 2 2.76 -17.53 -30.39
C THR A 2 1.80 -17.66 -29.22
N THR A 3 1.32 -18.88 -29.02
CA THR A 3 0.19 -19.23 -28.15
C THR A 3 0.54 -19.02 -26.67
N SER A 4 -0.11 -18.04 -26.03
CA SER A 4 0.08 -17.61 -24.64
C SER A 4 -0.68 -18.48 -23.63
N ARG A 5 -0.47 -19.80 -23.64
CA ARG A 5 -1.00 -20.69 -22.59
C ARG A 5 0.04 -21.73 -22.24
N LEU A 6 0.42 -21.79 -20.96
CA LEU A 6 1.25 -22.87 -20.43
C LEU A 6 0.49 -24.20 -20.60
N PRO A 7 1.15 -25.27 -21.05
CA PRO A 7 0.56 -26.60 -21.08
C PRO A 7 0.22 -27.04 -19.66
N ILE A 8 -1.05 -27.36 -19.44
CA ILE A 8 -1.56 -27.86 -18.16
C ILE A 8 -1.28 -29.35 -18.12
N ASP A 9 -0.66 -29.81 -17.03
CA ASP A 9 -0.49 -31.24 -16.79
C ASP A 9 -1.87 -31.85 -16.46
N PRO A 10 -2.37 -32.79 -17.29
CA PRO A 10 -3.71 -33.37 -17.11
C PRO A 10 -3.82 -34.25 -15.86
N SER A 11 -2.72 -34.65 -15.24
CA SER A 11 -2.72 -35.49 -14.03
C SER A 11 -2.81 -34.70 -12.74
N THR A 12 -2.28 -33.47 -12.72
CA THR A 12 -2.25 -32.59 -11.55
C THR A 12 -3.16 -31.37 -11.69
N HIS A 13 -3.65 -31.08 -12.90
CA HIS A 13 -4.42 -29.88 -13.25
C HIS A 13 -3.69 -28.56 -12.93
N LEU A 14 -2.36 -28.60 -12.78
CA LEU A 14 -1.51 -27.44 -12.52
C LEU A 14 -0.68 -27.09 -13.77
N PRO A 15 -0.29 -25.81 -13.95
CA PRO A 15 0.64 -25.41 -15.00
C PRO A 15 2.01 -26.06 -14.77
N SER A 16 2.57 -26.72 -15.79
CA SER A 16 3.96 -27.23 -15.71
C SER A 16 4.92 -26.09 -16.03
N ILE A 17 5.62 -25.57 -15.01
CA ILE A 17 6.68 -24.57 -15.17
C ILE A 17 8.01 -25.30 -14.95
N GLN A 18 8.80 -25.48 -16.00
CA GLN A 18 10.05 -26.23 -15.92
C GLN A 18 11.29 -25.33 -15.89
N THR A 19 11.13 -24.03 -16.16
CA THR A 19 12.25 -23.07 -16.19
C THR A 19 11.87 -21.69 -15.64
N ALA A 20 12.88 -20.93 -15.19
CA ALA A 20 12.70 -19.56 -14.68
C ALA A 20 12.28 -18.55 -15.78
N GLY A 21 12.63 -18.81 -17.05
CA GLY A 21 12.22 -17.97 -18.18
C GLY A 21 10.72 -18.07 -18.47
N GLU A 22 10.14 -19.27 -18.35
CA GLU A 22 8.70 -19.49 -18.49
C GLU A 22 7.92 -18.77 -17.38
N LEU A 23 8.43 -18.81 -16.15
CA LEU A 23 7.88 -18.05 -15.01
C LEU A 23 7.92 -16.54 -15.26
N SER A 24 9.04 -15.99 -15.75
CA SER A 24 9.19 -14.57 -16.05
C SER A 24 8.22 -14.10 -17.15
N SER A 25 8.07 -14.89 -18.22
CA SER A 25 7.11 -14.59 -19.31
C SER A 25 5.65 -14.68 -18.85
N PHE A 26 5.34 -15.64 -17.97
CA PHE A 26 4.01 -15.77 -17.37
C PHE A 26 3.69 -14.56 -16.46
N LEU A 27 4.61 -14.16 -15.59
CA LEU A 27 4.46 -12.97 -14.73
C LEU A 27 4.29 -11.68 -15.55
N GLN A 28 5.05 -11.53 -16.63
CA GLN A 28 4.90 -10.40 -17.57
C GLN A 28 3.56 -10.42 -18.32
N SER A 29 2.97 -11.60 -18.55
CA SER A 29 1.66 -11.75 -19.22
C SER A 29 0.45 -11.68 -18.29
N ALA A 30 0.64 -11.93 -16.98
CA ALA A 30 -0.43 -12.00 -15.98
C ALA A 30 -0.70 -10.67 -15.25
N VAL A 31 0.16 -9.65 -15.42
CA VAL A 31 0.12 -8.37 -14.67
C VAL A 31 0.32 -7.20 -15.63
N ALA A 32 -0.76 -6.64 -16.16
CA ALA A 32 -0.69 -5.44 -16.99
C ALA A 32 -1.66 -4.36 -16.49
N ASP A 33 -1.39 -3.85 -15.29
CA ASP A 33 -1.73 -2.47 -14.94
C ASP A 33 -0.45 -1.72 -14.58
N GLU A 34 -0.09 -0.76 -15.43
CA GLU A 34 1.13 0.03 -15.33
C GLU A 34 1.17 0.83 -14.02
N GLU A 35 0.01 1.27 -13.53
CA GLU A 35 -0.11 2.01 -12.27
C GLU A 35 0.27 1.15 -11.05
N ALA A 36 -0.11 -0.13 -11.00
CA ALA A 36 0.26 -1.03 -9.90
C ALA A 36 1.78 -1.25 -9.83
N MET A 37 2.44 -1.40 -10.98
CA MET A 37 3.90 -1.49 -11.06
C MET A 37 4.57 -0.22 -10.54
N LEU A 38 4.10 0.94 -10.95
CA LEU A 38 4.64 2.24 -10.51
C LEU A 38 4.50 2.43 -8.98
N VAL A 39 3.36 2.03 -8.40
CA VAL A 39 3.18 2.07 -6.94
C VAL A 39 4.13 1.09 -6.25
N GLY A 40 4.27 -0.13 -6.77
CA GLY A 40 5.19 -1.15 -6.25
C GLY A 40 6.66 -0.72 -6.27
N ASP A 41 7.13 -0.14 -7.38
CA ASP A 41 8.49 0.38 -7.52
C ASP A 41 8.77 1.54 -6.55
N GLY A 42 7.79 2.43 -6.39
CA GLY A 42 7.86 3.51 -5.41
C GLY A 42 7.93 2.98 -3.98
N LEU A 43 7.16 1.95 -3.65
CA LEU A 43 7.18 1.31 -2.33
C LEU A 43 8.52 0.61 -2.04
N SER A 44 9.08 -0.07 -3.03
CA SER A 44 10.41 -0.70 -2.94
C SER A 44 11.50 0.34 -2.68
N THR A 45 11.44 1.48 -3.37
CA THR A 45 12.37 2.59 -3.18
C THR A 45 12.28 3.18 -1.77
N LEU A 46 11.07 3.38 -1.25
CA LEU A 46 10.86 3.84 0.13
C LEU A 46 11.41 2.83 1.15
N ALA A 47 11.13 1.53 0.96
CA ALA A 47 11.60 0.48 1.85
C ALA A 47 13.14 0.42 1.92
N ALA A 48 13.82 0.55 0.78
CA ALA A 48 15.28 0.57 0.74
C ALA A 48 15.87 1.76 1.52
N GLN A 49 15.29 2.95 1.39
CA GLN A 49 15.74 4.13 2.14
C GLN A 49 15.48 3.97 3.65
N ILE A 50 14.32 3.43 4.04
CA ILE A 50 13.98 3.16 5.44
C ILE A 50 14.97 2.18 6.06
N GLU A 51 15.30 1.08 5.37
CA GLU A 51 16.26 0.09 5.87
C GLU A 51 17.67 0.68 6.01
N SER A 52 18.08 1.55 5.07
CA SER A 52 19.35 2.27 5.14
C SER A 52 19.41 3.17 6.38
N ILE A 53 18.33 3.93 6.65
CA ILE A 53 18.22 4.78 7.84
C ILE A 53 18.24 3.93 9.12
N ALA A 54 17.54 2.80 9.13
CA ALA A 54 17.49 1.91 10.28
C ALA A 54 18.83 1.26 10.59
N THR A 55 19.57 0.86 9.56
CA THR A 55 20.94 0.37 9.70
C THR A 55 21.87 1.46 10.23
N GLY A 56 21.73 2.69 9.71
CA GLY A 56 22.48 3.85 10.18
C GLY A 56 22.21 4.20 11.64
N ALA A 57 20.95 4.15 12.08
CA ALA A 57 20.58 4.39 13.47
C ALA A 57 21.20 3.33 14.41
N LYS A 58 21.18 2.05 14.02
CA LYS A 58 21.83 0.97 14.77
C LYS A 58 23.35 1.13 14.85
N ALA A 59 23.96 1.74 13.83
CA ALA A 59 25.39 2.03 13.78
C ALA A 59 25.79 3.34 14.51
N ASN A 60 24.82 4.06 15.12
CA ASN A 60 25.02 5.37 15.74
C ASN A 60 25.66 6.39 14.78
N LEU A 61 25.12 6.49 13.56
CA LEU A 61 25.56 7.53 12.60
C LEU A 61 25.54 8.93 13.23
N GLY A 62 26.41 9.79 12.72
CA GLY A 62 26.45 11.19 13.12
C GLY A 62 25.11 11.86 12.86
N ARG A 63 24.76 12.85 13.70
CA ARG A 63 23.51 13.60 13.59
C ARG A 63 23.30 14.21 12.20
N ASP A 64 24.36 14.76 11.61
CA ASP A 64 24.29 15.40 10.29
C ASP A 64 24.03 14.38 9.16
N GLU A 65 24.62 13.17 9.27
CA GLU A 65 24.41 12.07 8.33
C GLU A 65 22.96 11.54 8.41
N MET A 66 22.44 11.43 9.63
CA MET A 66 21.05 11.07 9.88
C MET A 66 20.09 12.13 9.31
N ALA A 67 20.38 13.40 9.53
CA ALA A 67 19.56 14.51 9.01
C ALA A 67 19.53 14.53 7.47
N SER A 68 20.67 14.30 6.80
CA SER A 68 20.72 14.16 5.34
C SER A 68 19.86 12.99 4.86
N SER A 69 20.00 11.82 5.49
CA SER A 69 19.26 10.62 5.10
C SER A 69 17.73 10.78 5.26
N LEU A 70 17.30 11.50 6.30
CA LEU A 70 15.89 11.83 6.56
C LEU A 70 15.35 12.86 5.55
N MET A 71 16.16 13.83 5.13
CA MET A 71 15.80 14.78 4.06
C MET A 71 15.63 14.09 2.71
N ASP A 72 16.49 13.11 2.40
CA ASP A 72 16.35 12.28 1.20
C ASP A 72 15.04 11.47 1.25
N LEU A 73 14.74 10.86 2.40
CA LEU A 73 13.47 10.15 2.61
C LEU A 73 12.24 11.06 2.44
N LEU A 74 12.27 12.30 2.94
CA LEU A 74 11.19 13.27 2.72
C LEU A 74 10.99 13.57 1.23
N THR A 75 12.08 13.64 0.46
CA THR A 75 12.01 13.85 -0.99
C THR A 75 11.35 12.67 -1.69
N LEU A 76 11.72 11.44 -1.31
CA LEU A 76 11.11 10.22 -1.83
C LEU A 76 9.63 10.10 -1.45
N LEU A 77 9.27 10.38 -0.20
CA LEU A 77 7.87 10.37 0.26
C LEU A 77 7.02 11.38 -0.50
N ARG A 78 7.56 12.57 -0.78
CA ARG A 78 6.86 13.60 -1.57
C ARG A 78 6.65 13.14 -3.01
N ALA A 79 7.66 12.56 -3.64
CA ALA A 79 7.57 12.04 -5.01
C ALA A 79 6.56 10.89 -5.09
N HIS A 80 6.64 9.93 -4.16
CA HIS A 80 5.73 8.79 -4.09
C HIS A 80 4.29 9.24 -3.83
N ARG A 81 4.06 10.19 -2.91
CA ARG A 81 2.72 10.76 -2.69
C ARG A 81 2.17 11.43 -3.95
N ALA A 82 2.99 12.16 -4.70
CA ALA A 82 2.55 12.79 -5.95
C ALA A 82 2.11 11.74 -6.99
N LEU A 83 2.85 10.64 -7.09
CA LEU A 83 2.49 9.46 -7.90
C LEU A 83 1.14 8.89 -7.45
N VAL A 84 0.96 8.63 -6.16
CA VAL A 84 -0.30 8.07 -5.61
C VAL A 84 -1.49 9.00 -5.88
N ILE A 85 -1.32 10.31 -5.74
CA ILE A 85 -2.38 11.29 -6.06
C ILE A 85 -2.73 11.27 -7.56
N GLY A 86 -1.75 10.95 -8.41
CA GLY A 86 -1.90 10.87 -9.87
C GLY A 86 -2.61 9.61 -10.37
N LEU A 87 -2.89 8.63 -9.50
CA LEU A 87 -3.53 7.38 -9.89
C LEU A 87 -4.93 7.58 -10.47
N SER A 88 -5.32 6.66 -11.34
CA SER A 88 -6.64 6.66 -11.97
C SER A 88 -7.79 6.60 -10.95
N PRO A 89 -9.02 6.98 -11.35
CA PRO A 89 -10.18 6.94 -10.46
C PRO A 89 -10.47 5.58 -9.83
N ALA A 90 -10.04 4.48 -10.46
CA ALA A 90 -10.22 3.13 -9.94
C ALA A 90 -9.56 2.94 -8.57
N TRP A 91 -8.29 3.36 -8.44
CA TRP A 91 -7.56 3.37 -7.17
C TRP A 91 -8.22 4.26 -6.13
N ARG A 92 -8.67 5.45 -6.56
CA ARG A 92 -9.27 6.46 -5.68
C ARG A 92 -10.63 6.05 -5.10
N GLY A 93 -11.28 5.06 -5.72
CA GLY A 93 -12.52 4.47 -5.21
C GLY A 93 -12.32 3.46 -4.08
N LEU A 94 -11.09 2.98 -3.87
CA LEU A 94 -10.76 2.03 -2.82
C LEU A 94 -10.72 2.74 -1.46
N TYR A 95 -11.17 2.05 -0.41
CA TYR A 95 -11.12 2.58 0.95
C TYR A 95 -9.67 2.79 1.43
N GLU A 96 -8.79 1.89 1.01
CA GLU A 96 -7.35 1.83 1.30
C GLU A 96 -6.61 3.05 0.78
N TYR A 97 -7.11 3.71 -0.28
CA TYR A 97 -6.46 4.87 -0.88
C TYR A 97 -6.35 6.04 0.12
N ALA A 98 -7.44 6.36 0.81
CA ALA A 98 -7.44 7.43 1.80
C ALA A 98 -6.56 7.08 3.01
N THR A 99 -6.60 5.82 3.43
CA THR A 99 -5.77 5.30 4.53
C THR A 99 -4.29 5.39 4.20
N TYR A 100 -3.89 5.02 2.99
CA TYR A 100 -2.50 5.10 2.56
C TYR A 100 -2.00 6.55 2.45
N LEU A 101 -2.80 7.46 1.90
CA LEU A 101 -2.45 8.89 1.87
C LEU A 101 -2.32 9.50 3.27
N ASN A 102 -3.10 9.03 4.24
CA ASN A 102 -2.97 9.44 5.62
C ASN A 102 -1.67 8.91 6.24
N ALA A 103 -1.34 7.64 6.01
CA ALA A 103 -0.09 7.04 6.47
C ALA A 103 1.14 7.79 5.93
N LEU A 104 1.17 8.10 4.63
CA LEU A 104 2.23 8.90 4.01
C LEU A 104 2.36 10.29 4.64
N ASN A 105 1.24 10.95 4.97
CA ASN A 105 1.28 12.25 5.62
C ASN A 105 1.79 12.17 7.06
N ASN A 106 1.33 11.18 7.84
CA ASN A 106 1.78 10.97 9.22
C ASN A 106 3.28 10.71 9.26
N PHE A 107 3.80 9.88 8.35
CA PHE A 107 5.22 9.61 8.27
C PHE A 107 6.02 10.87 7.95
N ARG A 108 5.57 11.65 6.95
CA ARG A 108 6.19 12.93 6.59
C ARG A 108 6.24 13.91 7.78
N VAL A 109 5.14 14.02 8.53
CA VAL A 109 5.05 14.93 9.68
C VAL A 109 6.02 14.49 10.78
N MET A 110 6.09 13.21 11.10
CA MET A 110 7.02 12.67 12.11
C MET A 110 8.48 12.96 11.72
N ILE A 111 8.87 12.71 10.46
CA ILE A 111 10.23 13.02 10.00
C ILE A 111 10.49 14.54 10.06
N GLY A 112 9.50 15.36 9.70
CA GLY A 112 9.60 16.81 9.79
C GLY A 112 9.82 17.29 11.23
N GLN A 113 9.11 16.73 12.20
CA GLN A 113 9.30 17.01 13.63
C GLN A 113 10.72 16.66 14.07
N TRP A 114 11.21 15.47 13.71
CA TRP A 114 12.58 15.06 14.01
C TRP A 114 13.66 16.00 13.46
N LEU A 115 13.47 16.52 12.25
CA LEU A 115 14.41 17.47 11.66
C LEU A 115 14.35 18.86 12.29
N LEU A 116 13.20 19.26 12.86
CA LEU A 116 12.98 20.56 13.48
C LEU A 116 13.32 20.60 14.97
N GLU A 117 13.06 19.52 15.71
CA GLU A 117 13.25 19.40 17.17
C GLU A 117 14.71 19.21 17.59
N GLY A 118 15.64 19.60 16.73
CA GLY A 118 17.06 19.53 16.94
C GLY A 118 17.62 20.50 17.98
N GLU A 119 17.00 20.62 19.15
CA GLU A 119 17.36 21.50 20.27
C GLU A 119 18.36 20.83 21.28
N PRO A 120 19.05 21.61 22.13
CA PRO A 120 20.41 21.34 22.62
C PRO A 120 20.58 20.16 23.59
N ASP A 121 19.51 19.66 24.20
CA ASP A 121 19.57 18.60 25.23
C ASP A 121 19.63 17.17 24.64
N GLY A 122 19.77 17.04 23.32
CA GLY A 122 20.37 15.86 22.69
C GLY A 122 19.45 14.64 22.49
N GLY A 123 18.13 14.81 22.50
CA GLY A 123 17.17 13.75 22.22
C GLY A 123 16.07 14.17 21.23
N PHE A 124 15.70 13.25 20.33
CA PHE A 124 14.50 13.37 19.49
C PHE A 124 13.24 13.20 20.34
N SER A 125 12.13 13.93 20.08
CA SER A 125 10.89 13.76 20.88
C SER A 125 10.21 12.40 20.64
N ALA A 126 10.33 11.87 19.42
CA ALA A 126 9.94 10.51 19.06
C ALA A 126 11.19 9.60 19.01
N SER A 127 11.07 8.38 19.50
CA SER A 127 12.15 7.41 19.54
C SER A 127 12.36 6.74 18.18
N PHE A 128 13.54 6.16 17.94
CA PHE A 128 13.77 5.37 16.73
C PHE A 128 12.80 4.19 16.58
N ALA A 129 12.28 3.66 17.69
CA ALA A 129 11.22 2.65 17.65
C ALA A 129 9.90 3.19 17.07
N ASP A 130 9.56 4.45 17.35
CA ASP A 130 8.38 5.11 16.78
C ASP A 130 8.56 5.32 15.26
N PHE A 131 9.78 5.65 14.82
CA PHE A 131 10.10 5.72 13.40
C PHE A 131 9.87 4.40 12.70
N ASP A 132 10.45 3.31 13.22
CA ASP A 132 10.36 1.98 12.63
C ASP A 132 8.89 1.52 12.55
N LEU A 133 8.12 1.74 13.62
CA LEU A 133 6.70 1.40 13.65
C LEU A 133 5.89 2.14 12.57
N VAL A 134 6.08 3.46 12.45
CA VAL A 134 5.36 4.27 11.45
C VAL A 134 5.82 3.94 10.03
N ALA A 135 7.10 3.60 9.85
CA ALA A 135 7.65 3.16 8.58
C ALA A 135 7.00 1.84 8.13
N TRP A 136 7.00 0.81 8.98
CA TRP A 136 6.35 -0.47 8.68
C TRP A 136 4.86 -0.33 8.42
N ARG A 137 4.18 0.50 9.22
CA ARG A 137 2.77 0.80 8.98
C ARG A 137 2.58 1.42 7.60
N THR A 138 3.37 2.42 7.24
CA THR A 138 3.24 3.09 5.94
C THR A 138 3.45 2.12 4.79
N LEU A 139 4.46 1.25 4.87
CA LEU A 139 4.71 0.24 3.85
C LEU A 139 3.55 -0.77 3.74
N GLY A 140 3.04 -1.24 4.88
CA GLY A 140 1.93 -2.19 4.93
C GLY A 140 0.63 -1.63 4.34
N GLU A 141 0.31 -0.37 4.62
CA GLU A 141 -0.87 0.30 4.05
C GLU A 141 -0.74 0.46 2.52
N GLY A 142 0.48 0.69 2.01
CA GLY A 142 0.74 0.74 0.56
C GLY A 142 0.62 -0.63 -0.11
N MET A 143 1.11 -1.69 0.55
CA MET A 143 0.96 -3.06 0.07
C MET A 143 -0.51 -3.49 0.05
N LEU A 144 -1.28 -3.13 1.08
CA LEU A 144 -2.71 -3.41 1.16
C LEU A 144 -3.48 -2.69 0.03
N LEU A 145 -3.11 -1.45 -0.30
CA LEU A 145 -3.71 -0.74 -1.42
C LEU A 145 -3.51 -1.48 -2.76
N ILE A 146 -2.31 -1.98 -3.02
CA ILE A 146 -2.01 -2.77 -4.23
C ILE A 146 -2.83 -4.07 -4.24
N ASP A 147 -2.81 -4.82 -3.12
CA ASP A 147 -3.54 -6.08 -2.99
C ASP A 147 -5.05 -5.90 -3.21
N MET A 148 -5.65 -4.85 -2.61
CA MET A 148 -7.08 -4.59 -2.77
C MET A 148 -7.44 -4.14 -4.19
N TYR A 149 -6.54 -3.41 -4.85
CA TYR A 149 -6.70 -3.06 -6.26
C TYR A 149 -6.67 -4.28 -7.18
N ASP A 150 -5.70 -5.19 -6.98
CA ASP A 150 -5.59 -6.42 -7.75
C ASP A 150 -6.81 -7.32 -7.55
N GLN A 151 -7.32 -7.43 -6.32
CA GLN A 151 -8.55 -8.15 -6.00
C GLN A 151 -9.77 -7.54 -6.70
N TRP A 152 -9.93 -6.22 -6.62
CA TRP A 152 -11.03 -5.50 -7.29
C TRP A 152 -10.98 -5.69 -8.82
N ARG A 153 -9.79 -5.58 -9.42
CA ARG A 153 -9.56 -5.84 -10.85
C ARG A 153 -9.96 -7.25 -11.26
N GLU A 154 -9.61 -8.24 -10.45
CA GLU A 154 -9.95 -9.63 -10.72
C GLU A 154 -11.46 -9.87 -10.61
N GLN A 155 -12.15 -9.24 -9.66
CA GLN A 155 -13.61 -9.28 -9.56
C GLN A 155 -14.29 -8.62 -10.77
N GLU A 156 -13.78 -7.47 -11.24
CA GLU A 156 -14.28 -6.82 -12.46
C GLU A 156 -14.11 -7.72 -13.67
N ARG A 157 -12.94 -8.36 -13.82
CA ARG A 157 -12.64 -9.28 -14.92
C ARG A 157 -13.57 -10.50 -14.93
N LYS A 158 -13.93 -11.02 -13.75
CA LYS A 158 -14.90 -12.13 -13.61
C LYS A 158 -16.35 -11.69 -13.84
N GLY A 159 -16.62 -10.39 -13.96
CA GLY A 159 -17.97 -9.84 -14.08
C GLY A 159 -18.78 -9.92 -12.79
N GLU A 160 -18.12 -10.21 -11.65
CA GLU A 160 -18.75 -10.33 -10.33
C GLU A 160 -19.12 -8.95 -9.75
N VAL A 161 -18.51 -7.86 -10.24
CA VAL A 161 -18.77 -6.48 -9.80
C VAL A 161 -20.09 -5.91 -10.37
N ARG A 162 -20.79 -6.62 -11.26
CA ARG A 162 -22.10 -6.17 -11.74
C ARG A 162 -23.20 -6.54 -10.73
N ASN A 163 -23.49 -5.57 -9.84
CA ASN A 163 -24.64 -5.49 -8.93
C ASN A 163 -24.53 -6.17 -7.56
N GLU A 164 -23.49 -5.87 -6.77
CA GLU A 164 -23.62 -5.91 -5.30
C GLU A 164 -23.43 -4.50 -4.72
N SER A 165 -24.23 -3.56 -5.20
CA SER A 165 -24.63 -2.48 -4.29
C SER A 165 -25.52 -3.12 -3.23
N ALA A 166 -24.92 -3.62 -2.15
CA ALA A 166 -25.59 -4.16 -0.97
C ALA A 166 -26.51 -3.14 -0.25
N LEU A 167 -26.69 -1.95 -0.83
CA LEU A 167 -27.69 -0.95 -0.44
C LEU A 167 -29.03 -1.14 -1.17
N GLY A 168 -29.07 -1.87 -2.28
CA GLY A 168 -30.30 -2.16 -3.04
C GLY A 168 -31.13 -3.32 -2.49
N GLU A 169 -30.49 -4.25 -1.76
CA GLU A 169 -31.14 -5.40 -1.10
C GLU A 169 -30.89 -5.37 0.41
N LEU A 170 -31.26 -4.26 1.06
CA LEU A 170 -31.62 -4.39 2.47
C LEU A 170 -32.93 -5.17 2.52
N ASP A 171 -32.82 -6.49 2.64
CA ASP A 171 -33.92 -7.38 3.04
C ASP A 171 -34.76 -6.65 4.10
N ASP A 172 -36.05 -6.44 3.82
CA ASP A 172 -36.98 -5.65 4.62
C ASP A 172 -36.92 -6.03 6.11
N SER A 173 -36.52 -7.26 6.43
CA SER A 173 -36.23 -7.74 7.78
C SER A 173 -35.09 -6.98 8.48
N ARG A 174 -33.95 -6.76 7.80
CA ARG A 174 -32.78 -6.05 8.35
C ARG A 174 -33.02 -4.54 8.44
N ALA A 175 -33.68 -3.94 7.45
CA ALA A 175 -34.07 -2.53 7.49
C ALA A 175 -35.04 -2.21 8.66
N ARG A 176 -35.93 -3.15 8.99
CA ARG A 176 -36.81 -3.05 10.17
C ARG A 176 -36.06 -3.18 11.49
N LYS A 177 -35.05 -4.05 11.58
CA LYS A 177 -34.21 -4.20 12.77
C LYS A 177 -33.38 -2.95 13.07
N VAL A 178 -32.81 -2.32 12.04
CA VAL A 178 -32.06 -1.07 12.18
C VAL A 178 -32.97 0.08 12.63
N ARG A 179 -34.17 0.20 12.06
CA ARG A 179 -35.17 1.19 12.51
C ARG A 179 -35.59 0.99 13.97
N HIS A 180 -35.88 -0.25 14.36
CA HIS A 180 -36.26 -0.55 15.74
C HIS A 180 -35.11 -0.31 16.74
N TRP A 181 -33.87 -0.57 16.36
CA TRP A 181 -32.70 -0.22 17.18
C TRP A 181 -32.56 1.29 17.33
N TRP A 182 -32.79 2.03 16.25
CA TRP A 182 -32.70 3.49 16.23
C TRP A 182 -33.81 4.19 17.02
N ASP A 183 -35.04 3.67 17.00
CA ASP A 183 -36.14 4.18 17.81
C ASP A 183 -35.92 3.94 19.31
N ARG A 184 -35.25 2.85 19.68
CA ARG A 184 -34.87 2.55 21.06
C ARG A 184 -33.80 3.52 21.61
N LEU A 185 -33.01 4.16 20.74
CA LEU A 185 -31.99 5.14 21.14
C LEU A 185 -32.54 6.57 21.25
N ARG A 186 -33.74 6.84 20.74
CA ARG A 186 -34.40 8.15 20.81
C ARG A 186 -35.52 8.22 21.86
N GLY A 187 -35.74 7.13 22.60
CA GLY A 187 -36.66 7.05 23.74
C GLY A 187 -35.93 7.05 25.07
#